data_AF-A0A7V5Q1W2-F1
#
_entry.id   AF-A0A7V5Q1W2-F1
#
_cell.length_a   1.000
_cell.length_b   1.000
_cell.length_c   1.000
_cell.angle_alpha   90.00
_cell.angle_beta   90.00
_cell.angle_gamma   90.00
#
_symmetry.space_group_name_H-M   'P 1'
#
loop_
_entity.id
_entity.type
_entity.pdbx_description
1 polymer ?
#
loop_
_entity_poly.entity_id
_entity_poly.type
_entity_poly.pdbx_seq_one_letter_code
_entity_poly.pdbx_strand_id
1 'polypeptide(L)'
;GYDDSLDAFGVHGIGGTLGAILTGIFATRAVAPNYADGLLYSVSEGGPLLVGQIVAVVVTAVFSIVVTLVLLKVIDATIGLRVSQEDEMRGLDLSEHGEEGYIFTG
;
A
#
# COMPACT_ATOMS: atom_id res chain seq x y z
N GLY A 1 11.82 13.81 7.15
CA GLY A 1 11.14 12.53 7.42
C GLY A 1 10.82 11.86 6.10
N TYR A 2 10.22 10.68 6.12
CA TYR A 2 9.58 10.07 4.95
C TYR A 2 8.18 10.68 4.82
N ASP A 3 7.89 11.30 3.68
CA ASP A 3 6.62 11.98 3.40
C ASP A 3 5.67 11.01 2.71
N ASP A 4 4.92 10.28 3.52
CA ASP A 4 3.73 9.54 3.11
C ASP A 4 2.52 10.37 3.52
N SER A 5 2.18 11.32 2.66
CA SER A 5 1.38 12.49 3.03
C SER A 5 0.02 12.16 3.65
N LEU A 6 -0.50 10.95 3.39
CA LEU A 6 -1.78 10.45 3.89
C LEU A 6 -1.65 9.13 4.68
N ASP A 7 -0.44 8.80 5.15
CA ASP A 7 -0.12 7.56 5.88
C ASP A 7 -0.56 6.27 5.13
N ALA A 8 -0.50 6.28 3.80
CA ALA A 8 -0.93 5.16 2.97
C ALA A 8 -0.12 3.89 3.24
N PHE A 9 1.20 4.00 3.34
CA PHE A 9 2.09 2.89 3.69
C PHE A 9 1.89 2.43 5.13
N GLY A 10 1.81 3.38 6.07
CA GLY A 10 1.62 3.09 7.49
C GLY A 10 0.33 2.32 7.77
N VAL A 11 -0.79 2.76 7.20
CA VAL A 11 -2.09 2.13 7.40
C VAL A 11 -2.26 0.88 6.54
N HIS A 12 -2.05 0.99 5.22
CA HIS A 12 -2.39 -0.08 4.29
C HIS A 12 -1.24 -1.06 4.09
N GLY A 13 -0.01 -0.56 3.97
CA GLY A 13 1.19 -1.40 3.80
C GLY A 13 1.43 -2.28 5.03
N ILE A 14 1.53 -1.67 6.21
CA ILE A 14 1.75 -2.41 7.47
C ILE A 14 0.50 -3.18 7.89
N GLY A 15 -0.69 -2.55 7.84
CA GLY A 15 -1.95 -3.20 8.21
C GLY A 15 -2.24 -4.43 7.34
N GLY A 16 -2.06 -4.32 6.03
CA GLY A 16 -2.23 -5.43 5.09
C GLY A 16 -1.21 -6.56 5.32
N THR A 17 0.06 -6.21 5.55
CA THR A 17 1.12 -7.18 5.87
C THR A 17 0.80 -7.95 7.14
N LEU A 18 0.44 -7.25 8.22
CA LEU A 18 0.07 -7.87 9.48
C LEU A 18 -1.15 -8.77 9.30
N GLY A 19 -2.20 -8.29 8.63
CA GLY A 19 -3.40 -9.07 8.37
C GLY A 19 -3.14 -10.37 7.58
N ALA A 20 -2.28 -10.31 6.57
CA ALA A 20 -1.89 -11.49 5.79
C ALA A 20 -1.17 -12.53 6.65
N ILE A 21 -0.20 -12.11 7.47
CA ILE A 21 0.52 -13.02 8.39
C ILE A 21 -0.44 -13.61 9.43
N LEU A 22 -1.30 -12.79 10.03
CA LEU A 22 -2.29 -13.23 11.01
C LEU A 22 -3.32 -14.20 10.42
N THR A 23 -3.62 -14.10 9.13
CA THR A 23 -4.44 -15.09 8.42
C THR A 23 -3.79 -16.48 8.47
N GLY A 24 -2.46 -16.57 8.30
CA GLY A 24 -1.74 -17.84 8.43
C GLY A 24 -1.76 -18.45 9.84
N ILE A 25 -2.03 -17.62 10.86
CA ILE A 25 -2.11 -18.06 12.26
C ILE A 25 -3.55 -18.44 12.63
N PHE A 26 -4.52 -17.60 12.29
CA PHE A 26 -5.89 -17.63 12.82
C PHE A 26 -6.97 -18.09 11.83
N ALA A 27 -6.64 -18.43 10.57
CA ALA A 27 -7.63 -19.00 9.65
C ALA A 27 -8.27 -20.26 10.27
N THR A 28 -9.58 -20.44 10.07
CA THR A 28 -10.29 -21.61 10.60
C THR A 28 -11.39 -22.10 9.67
N ARG A 29 -11.53 -23.42 9.55
CA ARG A 29 -12.63 -24.08 8.82
C ARG A 29 -14.00 -23.83 9.41
N ALA A 30 -14.09 -23.40 10.68
CA ALA A 30 -15.36 -22.96 11.26
C ALA A 30 -15.95 -21.75 10.51
N VAL A 31 -15.08 -20.91 9.91
CA VAL A 31 -15.46 -19.73 9.12
C VAL A 31 -15.34 -20.01 7.62
N ALA A 32 -14.31 -20.76 7.21
CA ALA A 32 -14.00 -21.04 5.80
C ALA A 32 -13.78 -22.55 5.56
N PRO A 33 -14.86 -23.36 5.47
CA PRO A 33 -14.77 -24.84 5.53
C PRO A 33 -13.92 -25.50 4.44
N ASN A 34 -13.76 -24.84 3.30
CA ASN A 34 -13.03 -25.35 2.13
C ASN A 34 -11.55 -24.97 2.12
N TYR A 35 -11.05 -24.27 3.15
CA TYR A 35 -9.68 -23.79 3.22
C TYR A 35 -8.90 -24.43 4.36
N ALA A 36 -7.57 -24.28 4.32
CA ALA A 36 -6.67 -24.77 5.35
C ALA A 36 -6.91 -24.07 6.69
N ASP A 37 -6.79 -24.82 7.78
CA ASP A 37 -6.71 -24.25 9.12
C ASP A 37 -5.36 -23.53 9.32
N GLY A 38 -5.36 -22.43 10.05
CA GLY A 38 -4.19 -21.67 10.45
C GLY A 38 -3.39 -22.38 11.54
N LEU A 39 -2.17 -21.87 11.79
CA LEU A 39 -1.18 -22.51 12.67
C LEU A 39 -1.69 -22.76 14.09
N LEU A 40 -2.63 -21.94 14.58
CA LEU A 40 -3.24 -22.11 15.90
C LEU A 40 -4.14 -23.36 15.99
N TYR A 41 -4.75 -23.78 14.88
CA TYR A 41 -5.75 -24.85 14.85
C TYR A 41 -5.20 -26.16 14.26
N SER A 42 -4.24 -26.08 13.34
CA SER A 42 -3.58 -27.24 12.75
C SER A 42 -2.13 -26.92 12.37
N VAL A 43 -1.17 -27.65 12.94
CA VAL A 43 0.25 -27.44 12.60
C VAL A 43 0.57 -27.94 11.18
N SER A 44 -0.03 -29.06 10.76
CA SER A 44 0.22 -29.65 9.45
C SER A 44 -0.35 -28.83 8.29
N GLU A 45 -1.46 -28.11 8.50
CA GLU A 45 -2.06 -27.22 7.49
C GLU A 45 -1.56 -25.77 7.63
N GLY A 46 -1.48 -25.29 8.88
CA GLY A 46 -1.15 -23.90 9.18
C GLY A 46 0.32 -23.55 8.96
N GLY A 47 1.23 -24.51 9.10
CA GLY A 47 2.64 -24.31 8.75
C GLY A 47 2.82 -23.90 7.27
N PRO A 48 2.35 -24.74 6.33
CA PRO A 48 2.33 -24.39 4.90
C PRO A 48 1.55 -23.11 4.60
N LEU A 49 0.39 -22.88 5.23
CA LEU A 49 -0.41 -21.67 5.02
C LEU A 49 0.36 -20.40 5.45
N LEU A 50 0.96 -20.39 6.63
CA LEU A 50 1.73 -19.25 7.13
C LEU A 50 2.94 -18.94 6.23
N VAL A 51 3.67 -19.98 5.80
CA VAL A 51 4.76 -19.81 4.83
C VAL A 51 4.24 -19.23 3.52
N GLY A 52 3.10 -19.72 3.02
CA GLY A 52 2.43 -19.18 1.85
C GLY A 52 2.09 -17.70 1.99
N GLN A 53 1.53 -17.29 3.13
CA GLN A 53 1.20 -15.89 3.41
C GLN A 53 2.45 -15.00 3.47
N ILE A 54 3.54 -15.46 4.10
CA ILE A 54 4.81 -14.72 4.14
C ILE A 54 5.39 -14.56 2.73
N VAL A 55 5.40 -15.63 1.93
CA VAL A 55 5.87 -15.58 0.54
C VAL A 55 5.00 -14.61 -0.28
N ALA A 56 3.68 -14.66 -0.13
CA ALA A 56 2.77 -13.74 -0.81
C ALA A 56 3.05 -12.28 -0.46
N VAL A 57 3.24 -11.95 0.83
CA VAL A 57 3.63 -10.60 1.28
C VAL A 57 4.95 -10.17 0.64
N VAL A 58 5.98 -11.02 0.68
CA VAL A 58 7.30 -10.66 0.12
C VAL A 58 7.22 -10.43 -1.39
N VAL A 59 6.57 -11.33 -2.12
CA VAL A 59 6.42 -11.23 -3.58
C VAL A 59 5.65 -9.96 -3.95
N THR A 60 4.51 -9.70 -3.30
CA THR A 60 3.69 -8.52 -3.60
C THR A 60 4.38 -7.23 -3.20
N ALA A 61 5.11 -7.19 -2.09
CA ALA A 61 5.88 -6.01 -1.68
C ALA A 61 7.01 -5.71 -2.68
N VAL A 62 7.80 -6.73 -3.06
CA VAL A 62 8.89 -6.56 -4.03
C VAL A 62 8.33 -6.12 -5.38
N PHE A 63 7.29 -6.79 -5.87
CA PHE A 63 6.64 -6.41 -7.13
C PHE A 63 6.14 -4.96 -7.09
N SER A 64 5.40 -4.59 -6.05
CA SER A 64 4.82 -3.25 -5.93
C SER A 64 5.89 -2.18 -5.86
N ILE A 65 6.96 -2.39 -5.08
CA ILE A 65 8.08 -1.44 -4.97
C ILE A 65 8.81 -1.32 -6.31
N VAL A 66 9.23 -2.43 -6.90
CA VAL A 66 10.06 -2.41 -8.12
C VAL A 66 9.28 -1.82 -9.30
N VAL A 67 8.07 -2.30 -9.54
CA VAL A 67 7.26 -1.85 -10.68
C VAL A 67 6.88 -0.38 -10.50
N THR A 68 6.45 0.03 -9.31
CA THR A 68 6.11 1.44 -9.05
C THR A 68 7.33 2.33 -9.24
N LEU A 69 8.50 1.97 -8.71
CA LEU A 69 9.72 2.77 -8.89
C LEU A 69 10.13 2.90 -10.37
N VAL A 70 9.98 1.84 -11.17
CA VAL A 70 10.26 1.90 -12.61
C VAL A 70 9.28 2.85 -13.30
N LEU A 71 7.98 2.71 -13.03
CA LEU A 71 6.96 3.57 -13.63
C LEU A 71 7.14 5.04 -13.25
N LEU A 72 7.36 5.34 -11.97
CA LEU A 72 7.58 6.70 -11.49
C LEU A 72 8.81 7.32 -12.16
N LYS A 73 9.92 6.58 -12.29
CA LYS A 73 11.14 7.08 -12.98
C LYS A 73 10.91 7.31 -14.46
N VAL A 74 10.15 6.45 -15.13
CA VAL A 74 9.83 6.62 -16.56
C VAL A 74 8.97 7.87 -16.76
N ILE A 75 7.95 8.06 -15.92
CA ILE A 75 7.08 9.24 -15.97
C ILE A 75 7.90 10.52 -15.70
N ASP A 76 8.70 10.50 -14.63
CA ASP A 76 9.53 11.66 -14.25
C ASP A 76 10.54 12.05 -15.33
N ALA A 77 11.14 11.06 -16.00
CA ALA A 77 12.10 11.29 -17.09
C ALA A 77 11.45 11.75 -18.41
N THR A 78 10.15 11.49 -18.62
CA THR A 78 9.48 11.76 -19.91
C THR A 78 8.66 13.03 -19.87
N ILE A 79 7.83 13.21 -18.85
CA ILE A 79 6.89 14.32 -18.73
C ILE A 79 7.05 15.11 -17.43
N GLY A 80 7.80 14.58 -16.46
CA GLY A 80 7.90 15.14 -15.11
C GLY A 80 6.78 14.62 -14.21
N LEU A 81 7.13 14.17 -13.00
CA LEU A 81 6.17 13.62 -12.04
C LEU A 81 5.65 14.65 -11.02
N ARG A 82 6.51 15.59 -10.60
CA ARG A 82 6.21 16.60 -9.58
C ARG A 82 6.16 17.99 -10.20
N VAL A 83 5.23 18.82 -9.73
CA VAL A 83 5.15 20.25 -10.10
C VAL A 83 6.42 21.00 -9.67
N SER A 84 6.62 22.21 -10.20
CA SER A 84 7.73 23.06 -9.78
C SER A 84 7.59 23.46 -8.31
N GLN A 85 8.69 23.80 -7.63
CA GLN A 85 8.62 24.28 -6.24
C GLN A 85 7.81 25.58 -6.12
N GLU A 86 7.85 26.44 -7.14
CA GLU A 86 7.05 27.68 -7.16
C GLU A 86 5.55 27.34 -7.20
N ASP A 87 5.16 26.39 -8.04
CA ASP A 87 3.76 25.95 -8.18
C ASP A 87 3.28 25.19 -6.94
N GLU A 88 4.15 24.40 -6.31
CA GLU A 88 3.86 23.73 -5.04
C GLU A 88 3.63 24.75 -3.91
N MET A 89 4.41 25.84 -3.86
CA MET A 89 4.22 26.93 -2.88
C MET A 89 2.96 27.76 -3.14
N ARG A 90 2.58 27.96 -4.40
CA ARG A 90 1.34 28.65 -4.78
C ARG A 90 0.08 27.82 -4.50
N GLY A 91 0.21 26.50 -4.48
CA GLY A 91 -0.89 25.55 -4.31
C GLY A 91 -1.44 25.05 -5.65
N LEU A 92 -1.69 23.74 -5.74
CA LEU A 92 -2.09 23.07 -6.98
C LEU A 92 -3.46 23.54 -7.50
N ASP A 93 -4.37 23.96 -6.62
CA ASP A 93 -5.65 24.54 -7.02
C ASP A 93 -5.45 25.73 -7.97
N LEU A 94 -4.47 26.60 -7.68
CA LEU A 94 -4.20 27.77 -8.51
C LEU A 94 -3.31 27.44 -9.71
N SER A 95 -2.23 26.68 -9.51
CA SER A 95 -1.23 26.43 -10.54
C SER A 95 -1.68 25.42 -11.61
N GLU A 96 -2.43 24.38 -11.23
CA GLU A 96 -2.88 23.32 -12.14
C GLU A 96 -4.36 23.45 -12.54
N HIS A 97 -5.19 24.06 -11.69
CA HIS A 97 -6.64 24.18 -11.92
C HIS A 97 -7.16 25.60 -12.13
N GLY A 98 -6.36 26.64 -11.82
CA GLY A 98 -6.75 28.04 -12.00
C GLY A 98 -7.86 28.52 -11.07
N GLU A 99 -8.10 27.81 -9.96
CA GLU A 99 -9.19 28.05 -9.03
C GLU A 99 -8.66 28.22 -7.58
N GLU A 100 -9.48 28.77 -6.69
CA GLU A 100 -9.22 28.77 -5.25
C GLU A 100 -10.23 27.86 -4.55
N GLY A 101 -9.76 26.87 -3.77
CA GLY A 101 -10.66 25.94 -3.06
C GLY A 101 -11.61 26.62 -2.06
N TYR A 102 -11.23 27.79 -1.53
CA TYR A 102 -12.07 28.61 -0.66
C TYR A 102 -11.86 30.11 -0.93
N ILE A 103 -12.94 30.81 -1.30
CA ILE A 103 -12.94 32.26 -1.51
C ILE A 103 -13.53 32.92 -0.25
N PHE A 104 -12.68 33.51 0.60
CA PHE A 104 -13.10 34.13 1.87
C PHE A 104 -13.60 35.58 1.72
N THR A 105 -14.17 35.96 0.57
CA THR A 105 -14.79 37.28 0.41
C THR A 105 -16.26 37.26 0.82
N GLY A 106 -16.52 37.81 2.01
CA GLY A 106 -17.79 38.42 2.42
C GLY A 106 -17.51 39.86 2.85
#